data_AF-J7SIE3-F1
#
_entry.id   AF-J7SIE3-F1
#
_cell.length_a   1.000
_cell.length_b   1.000
_cell.length_c   1.000
_cell.angle_alpha   90.00
_cell.angle_beta   90.00
_cell.angle_gamma   90.00
#
_symmetry.space_group_name_H-M   'P 1'
#
loop_
_entity.id
_entity.type
_entity.pdbx_description
1 polymer ?
#
loop_
_entity_poly.entity_id
_entity_poly.type
_entity_poly.pdbx_seq_one_letter_code
_entity_poly.pdbx_strand_id
1 'polypeptide(L)'
;MSSTESKVFTKKADIPMRTETEMFDVILQTAKVLQVDAVAMSGSRTDTRAPKDEFQDYDVVYVVDDLDNLTSDLSWLDSFGKRIIEQHNVLGNRRLYLMLFEDGNRIDLTLCPKEHIQEWVDSEAGFRVLKDDKGLFKAYQPNYKRYWICPPTEEEFATSCNEFWWVSTYVVKGIRRNQLIYATDHLYGICQQEVLKVLAWQVASDRGIVGIGKNYKYLFQYLPTEKEKKFSNLLDFSSVEKLTQSLFATMQFFHQEAKSLAQKMGFDYDKEVAEKMIEYAEERLETNETITK
;
A
#
# COMPACT_ATOMS: atom_id res chain seq x y z
N MET A 1 48.67 -22.98 -2.02
CA MET A 1 48.13 -22.60 -3.34
C MET A 1 46.81 -23.33 -3.51
N SER A 2 45.69 -22.62 -3.44
CA SER A 2 44.37 -23.13 -3.80
C SER A 2 43.67 -21.98 -4.52
N SER A 3 43.65 -22.09 -5.85
CA SER A 3 43.00 -21.17 -6.77
C SER A 3 41.51 -21.51 -6.81
N THR A 4 40.69 -20.68 -6.18
CA THR A 4 39.25 -20.68 -6.45
C THR A 4 39.00 -19.62 -7.50
N GLU A 5 38.83 -20.07 -8.73
CA GLU A 5 38.38 -19.24 -9.85
C GLU A 5 37.02 -18.63 -9.50
N SER A 6 37.00 -17.31 -9.31
CA SER A 6 35.77 -16.54 -9.34
C SER A 6 35.20 -16.65 -10.75
N LYS A 7 34.10 -17.39 -10.91
CA LYS A 7 33.27 -17.30 -12.11
C LYS A 7 32.72 -15.89 -12.17
N VAL A 8 33.34 -15.08 -13.01
CA VAL A 8 32.80 -13.82 -13.51
C VAL A 8 31.45 -14.17 -14.14
N PHE A 9 30.36 -13.77 -13.49
CA PHE A 9 29.08 -13.64 -14.17
C PHE A 9 29.30 -12.61 -15.27
N THR A 10 29.22 -13.07 -16.51
CA THR A 10 29.24 -12.19 -17.68
C THR A 10 28.08 -11.22 -17.55
N LYS A 11 28.39 -9.93 -17.34
CA LYS A 11 27.46 -8.81 -17.49
C LYS A 11 26.70 -9.00 -18.81
N LYS A 12 25.40 -9.30 -18.73
CA LYS A 12 24.47 -8.93 -19.79
C LYS A 12 24.68 -7.42 -19.98
N ALA A 13 24.86 -6.95 -21.22
CA ALA A 13 25.06 -5.54 -21.49
C ALA A 13 24.02 -4.71 -20.70
N ASP A 14 24.49 -3.77 -19.87
CA ASP A 14 23.61 -2.87 -19.11
C ASP A 14 22.81 -2.06 -20.14
N ILE A 15 21.57 -2.48 -20.43
CA ILE A 15 20.68 -1.72 -21.29
C ILE A 15 20.41 -0.41 -20.55
N PRO A 16 20.79 0.76 -21.11
CA PRO A 16 20.58 2.01 -20.42
C PRO A 16 19.07 2.24 -20.23
N MET A 17 18.69 2.63 -19.01
CA MET A 17 17.32 2.97 -18.68
C MET A 17 16.87 4.16 -19.53
N ARG A 18 15.72 4.04 -20.20
CA ARG A 18 15.11 5.17 -20.90
C ARG A 18 14.72 6.25 -19.90
N THR A 19 15.00 7.49 -20.27
CA THR A 19 14.66 8.69 -19.52
C THR A 19 13.15 8.94 -19.48
N GLU A 20 12.71 9.81 -18.58
CA GLU A 20 11.30 10.20 -18.50
C GLU A 20 10.76 10.78 -19.82
N THR A 21 11.56 11.59 -20.52
CA THR A 21 11.21 12.12 -21.83
C THR A 21 11.01 11.00 -22.86
N GLU A 22 11.94 10.06 -22.95
CA GLU A 22 11.84 8.93 -23.89
C GLU A 22 10.64 8.03 -23.58
N MET A 23 10.32 7.86 -22.28
CA MET A 23 9.14 7.10 -21.85
C MET A 23 7.84 7.82 -22.22
N PHE A 24 7.74 9.14 -22.00
CA PHE A 24 6.58 9.90 -22.45
C PHE A 24 6.43 9.91 -23.97
N ASP A 25 7.53 10.01 -24.70
CA ASP A 25 7.53 9.99 -26.17
C ASP A 25 6.98 8.67 -26.70
N VAL A 26 7.43 7.52 -26.18
CA VAL A 26 6.88 6.22 -26.61
C VAL A 26 5.42 6.05 -26.22
N ILE A 27 5.01 6.50 -25.02
CA ILE A 27 3.60 6.49 -24.59
C ILE A 27 2.73 7.30 -25.57
N LEU A 28 3.08 8.55 -25.82
CA LEU A 28 2.28 9.43 -26.68
C LEU A 28 2.32 9.01 -28.15
N GLN A 29 3.44 8.47 -28.63
CA GLN A 29 3.56 7.97 -29.99
C GLN A 29 2.73 6.70 -30.21
N THR A 30 2.76 5.75 -29.27
CA THR A 30 1.90 4.55 -29.34
C THR A 30 0.42 4.94 -29.28
N ALA A 31 0.04 5.84 -28.36
CA ALA A 31 -1.30 6.42 -28.29
C ALA A 31 -1.76 7.02 -29.63
N LYS A 32 -0.87 7.73 -30.33
CA LYS A 32 -1.16 8.30 -31.66
C LYS A 32 -1.37 7.23 -32.73
N VAL A 33 -0.53 6.20 -32.78
CA VAL A 33 -0.66 5.09 -33.75
C VAL A 33 -1.96 4.32 -33.55
N LEU A 34 -2.33 4.07 -32.30
CA LEU A 34 -3.57 3.39 -31.93
C LEU A 34 -4.81 4.29 -32.00
N GLN A 35 -4.64 5.59 -32.31
CA GLN A 35 -5.72 6.57 -32.37
C GLN A 35 -6.54 6.64 -31.08
N VAL A 36 -5.88 6.57 -29.92
CA VAL A 36 -6.56 6.70 -28.62
C VAL A 36 -7.11 8.12 -28.46
N ASP A 37 -8.26 8.23 -27.80
CA ASP A 37 -9.02 9.47 -27.69
C ASP A 37 -8.44 10.43 -26.66
N ALA A 38 -7.94 9.88 -25.56
CA ALA A 38 -7.28 10.63 -24.51
C ALA A 38 -6.26 9.76 -23.78
N VAL A 39 -5.26 10.42 -23.22
CA VAL A 39 -4.20 9.84 -22.39
C VAL A 39 -4.13 10.63 -21.09
N ALA A 40 -4.23 9.93 -19.97
CA ALA A 40 -3.95 10.49 -18.66
C ALA A 40 -3.00 9.57 -17.88
N MET A 41 -2.38 10.12 -16.85
CA MET A 41 -1.46 9.42 -15.96
C MET A 41 -1.88 9.63 -14.51
N SER A 42 -1.72 8.62 -13.67
CA SER A 42 -1.97 8.68 -12.23
C SER A 42 -0.70 8.29 -11.45
N GLY A 43 -0.86 7.74 -10.25
CA GLY A 43 0.25 7.20 -9.48
C GLY A 43 1.28 8.22 -9.01
N SER A 44 2.46 7.71 -8.65
CA SER A 44 3.48 8.46 -7.92
C SER A 44 4.07 9.64 -8.71
N ARG A 45 4.05 9.58 -10.04
CA ARG A 45 4.53 10.67 -10.91
C ARG A 45 3.64 11.90 -10.81
N THR A 46 2.38 11.75 -10.42
CA THR A 46 1.45 12.86 -10.15
C THR A 46 1.44 13.36 -8.70
N ASP A 47 2.02 12.60 -7.76
CA ASP A 47 2.14 13.02 -6.35
C ASP A 47 3.41 13.84 -6.15
N THR A 48 3.26 15.07 -5.63
CA THR A 48 4.40 15.96 -5.34
C THR A 48 5.20 15.54 -4.10
N ARG A 49 4.66 14.64 -3.27
CA ARG A 49 5.33 14.12 -2.07
C ARG A 49 6.08 12.81 -2.32
N ALA A 50 5.84 12.17 -3.46
CA ALA A 50 6.54 10.95 -3.82
C ALA A 50 8.01 11.27 -4.17
N PRO A 51 8.96 10.39 -3.76
CA PRO A 51 10.33 10.45 -4.25
C PRO A 51 10.36 10.47 -5.77
N LYS A 52 11.27 11.28 -6.33
CA LYS A 52 11.52 11.34 -7.78
C LYS A 52 12.77 10.53 -8.07
N ASP A 53 12.60 9.23 -8.23
CA ASP A 53 13.68 8.25 -8.44
C ASP A 53 13.34 7.26 -9.57
N GLU A 54 14.22 6.29 -9.78
CA GLU A 54 14.11 5.27 -10.84
C GLU A 54 13.00 4.23 -10.59
N PHE A 55 12.41 4.18 -9.39
CA PHE A 55 11.35 3.24 -9.02
C PHE A 55 9.93 3.80 -9.24
N GLN A 56 9.82 4.96 -9.89
CA GLN A 56 8.52 5.52 -10.27
C GLN A 56 7.96 4.84 -11.52
N ASP A 57 6.91 4.04 -11.32
CA ASP A 57 6.11 3.46 -12.40
C ASP A 57 5.40 4.54 -13.25
N TYR A 58 5.04 4.20 -14.48
CA TYR A 58 4.16 4.99 -15.36
C TYR A 58 2.75 4.38 -15.32
N ASP A 59 1.90 4.88 -14.43
CA ASP A 59 0.48 4.51 -14.36
C ASP A 59 -0.32 5.28 -15.41
N VAL A 60 -0.59 4.67 -16.58
CA VAL A 60 -1.18 5.34 -17.74
C VAL A 60 -2.56 4.79 -18.04
N VAL A 61 -3.49 5.66 -18.44
CA VAL A 61 -4.76 5.25 -19.05
C VAL A 61 -4.85 5.73 -20.49
N TYR A 62 -5.22 4.82 -21.40
CA TYR A 62 -5.71 5.14 -22.73
C TYR A 62 -7.22 5.03 -22.75
N VAL A 63 -7.87 6.15 -23.07
CA VAL A 63 -9.30 6.16 -23.36
C VAL A 63 -9.48 5.74 -24.81
N VAL A 64 -10.26 4.68 -25.02
CA VAL A 64 -10.41 4.02 -26.32
C VAL A 64 -11.87 3.82 -26.68
N ASP A 65 -12.20 3.87 -27.96
CA ASP A 65 -13.54 3.56 -28.47
C ASP A 65 -13.72 2.05 -28.73
N ASP A 66 -12.67 1.34 -29.14
CA ASP A 66 -12.71 -0.07 -29.56
C ASP A 66 -11.76 -0.93 -28.72
N LEU A 67 -12.22 -1.32 -27.54
CA LEU A 67 -11.47 -2.16 -26.61
C LEU A 67 -11.24 -3.58 -27.19
N ASP A 68 -12.23 -4.14 -27.89
CA ASP A 68 -12.17 -5.51 -28.42
C ASP A 68 -11.10 -5.63 -29.50
N ASN A 69 -11.01 -4.67 -30.42
CA ASN A 69 -9.97 -4.67 -31.44
C ASN A 69 -8.57 -4.59 -30.81
N LEU A 70 -8.34 -3.67 -29.86
CA LEU A 70 -7.04 -3.52 -29.19
C LEU A 70 -6.65 -4.71 -28.32
N THR A 71 -7.62 -5.51 -27.88
CA THR A 71 -7.36 -6.71 -27.08
C THR A 71 -7.31 -8.00 -27.89
N SER A 72 -7.71 -7.97 -29.16
CA SER A 72 -7.66 -9.12 -30.07
C SER A 72 -6.24 -9.52 -30.48
N ASP A 73 -5.36 -8.53 -30.64
CA ASP A 73 -3.93 -8.70 -30.86
C ASP A 73 -3.15 -7.70 -30.00
N LEU A 74 -2.31 -8.21 -29.11
CA LEU A 74 -1.50 -7.41 -28.17
C LEU A 74 -0.08 -7.16 -28.68
N SER A 75 0.24 -7.52 -29.93
CA SER A 75 1.54 -7.28 -30.55
C SER A 75 1.94 -5.80 -30.53
N TRP A 76 0.99 -4.87 -30.50
CA TRP A 76 1.27 -3.44 -30.37
C TRP A 76 1.95 -3.06 -29.04
N LEU A 77 1.84 -3.88 -27.99
CA LEU A 77 2.59 -3.67 -26.74
C LEU A 77 4.11 -3.78 -26.95
N ASP A 78 4.58 -4.48 -28.00
CA ASP A 78 6.00 -4.53 -28.34
C ASP A 78 6.60 -3.16 -28.67
N SER A 79 5.76 -2.19 -29.04
CA SER A 79 6.21 -0.80 -29.27
C SER A 79 6.82 -0.15 -28.02
N PHE A 80 6.44 -0.59 -26.82
CA PHE A 80 7.01 -0.10 -25.55
C PHE A 80 8.37 -0.74 -25.22
N GLY A 81 8.82 -1.73 -25.98
CA GLY A 81 10.10 -2.40 -25.78
C GLY A 81 9.97 -3.79 -25.18
N LYS A 82 11.13 -4.43 -24.98
CA LYS A 82 11.21 -5.81 -24.53
C LYS A 82 10.92 -5.93 -23.04
N ARG A 83 9.95 -6.78 -22.71
CA ARG A 83 9.45 -7.01 -21.35
C ARG A 83 10.24 -8.12 -20.66
N ILE A 84 10.53 -7.94 -19.36
CA ILE A 84 11.05 -8.97 -18.45
C ILE A 84 9.89 -9.84 -17.98
N ILE A 85 8.81 -9.20 -17.55
CA ILE A 85 7.59 -9.85 -17.06
C ILE A 85 6.39 -8.96 -17.38
N GLU A 86 5.25 -9.59 -17.67
CA GLU A 86 3.99 -8.91 -17.89
C GLU A 86 2.83 -9.64 -17.21
N GLN A 87 1.77 -8.90 -16.88
CA GLN A 87 0.54 -9.44 -16.31
C GLN A 87 -0.67 -8.71 -16.89
N HIS A 88 -1.69 -9.48 -17.28
CA HIS A 88 -2.93 -8.97 -17.87
C HIS A 88 -4.08 -9.17 -16.88
N ASN A 89 -4.78 -8.08 -16.55
CA ASN A 89 -5.88 -8.07 -15.59
C ASN A 89 -7.14 -7.45 -16.19
N VAL A 90 -8.29 -7.97 -15.78
CA VAL A 90 -9.60 -7.37 -16.06
C VAL A 90 -10.06 -6.62 -14.81
N LEU A 91 -10.28 -5.30 -14.94
CA LEU A 91 -10.72 -4.43 -13.84
C LEU A 91 -12.08 -3.81 -14.18
N GLY A 92 -13.16 -4.51 -13.84
CA GLY A 92 -14.49 -4.13 -14.30
C GLY A 92 -14.52 -4.09 -15.83
N ASN A 93 -14.84 -2.92 -16.39
CA ASN A 93 -14.92 -2.70 -17.83
C ASN A 93 -13.59 -2.30 -18.50
N ARG A 94 -12.49 -2.37 -17.73
CA ARG A 94 -11.15 -1.95 -18.17
C ARG A 94 -10.21 -3.13 -18.32
N ARG A 95 -9.09 -2.93 -19.00
CA ARG A 95 -8.00 -3.91 -19.14
C ARG A 95 -6.71 -3.27 -18.65
N LEU A 96 -6.04 -3.91 -17.69
CA LEU A 96 -4.79 -3.43 -17.11
C LEU A 96 -3.65 -4.37 -17.49
N TYR A 97 -2.62 -3.79 -18.10
CA TYR A 97 -1.38 -4.44 -18.50
C TYR A 97 -0.25 -3.91 -17.62
N LEU A 98 0.27 -4.77 -16.73
CA LEU A 98 1.45 -4.48 -15.92
C LEU A 98 2.66 -4.97 -16.70
N MET A 99 3.61 -4.09 -17.00
CA MET A 99 4.77 -4.42 -17.84
C MET A 99 6.05 -3.86 -17.23
N LEU A 100 6.99 -4.75 -16.88
CA LEU A 100 8.35 -4.40 -16.48
C LEU A 100 9.29 -4.66 -17.67
N PHE A 101 10.08 -3.68 -18.08
CA PHE A 101 10.93 -3.73 -19.27
C PHE A 101 12.39 -4.07 -18.96
N GLU A 102 13.15 -4.56 -19.95
CA GLU A 102 14.57 -4.93 -19.79
C GLU A 102 15.47 -3.76 -19.40
N ASP A 103 15.02 -2.51 -19.61
CA ASP A 103 15.70 -1.29 -19.22
C ASP A 103 15.32 -0.81 -17.80
N GLY A 104 14.52 -1.59 -17.06
CA GLY A 104 14.13 -1.32 -15.67
C GLY A 104 12.88 -0.45 -15.49
N ASN A 105 12.43 0.24 -16.54
CA ASN A 105 11.18 0.99 -16.50
C ASN A 105 9.96 0.06 -16.35
N ARG A 106 8.89 0.57 -15.73
CA ARG A 106 7.61 -0.14 -15.61
C ARG A 106 6.44 0.75 -16.04
N ILE A 107 5.54 0.18 -16.85
CA ILE A 107 4.28 0.81 -17.24
C ILE A 107 3.13 -0.05 -16.72
N ASP A 108 2.20 0.58 -16.03
CA ASP A 108 0.89 0.03 -15.68
C ASP A 108 -0.13 0.68 -16.63
N LEU A 109 -0.40 0.02 -17.77
CA LEU A 109 -1.23 0.57 -18.84
C LEU A 109 -2.68 0.08 -18.71
N THR A 110 -3.60 1.00 -18.49
CA THR A 110 -5.04 0.73 -18.50
C THR A 110 -5.66 1.12 -19.85
N LEU A 111 -6.34 0.19 -20.51
CA LEU A 111 -7.30 0.52 -21.57
C LEU A 111 -8.68 0.71 -20.96
N CYS A 112 -9.29 1.86 -21.21
CA CYS A 112 -10.56 2.25 -20.63
C CYS A 112 -11.53 2.71 -21.73
N PRO A 113 -12.69 2.06 -21.89
CA PRO A 113 -13.75 2.61 -22.74
C PRO A 113 -14.20 3.99 -22.22
N LYS A 114 -14.58 4.89 -23.13
CA LYS A 114 -14.98 6.28 -22.80
C LYS A 114 -16.13 6.35 -21.80
N GLU A 115 -17.08 5.42 -21.84
CA GLU A 115 -18.23 5.35 -20.97
C GLU A 115 -17.85 4.95 -19.52
N HIS A 116 -16.63 4.43 -19.32
CA HIS A 116 -16.13 3.95 -18.04
C HIS A 116 -15.01 4.82 -17.46
N ILE A 117 -14.80 6.04 -17.97
CA ILE A 117 -13.77 6.97 -17.43
C ILE A 117 -14.00 7.23 -15.94
N GLN A 118 -15.24 7.39 -15.49
CA GLN A 118 -15.56 7.59 -14.07
C GLN A 118 -15.05 6.42 -13.21
N GLU A 119 -15.16 5.17 -13.67
CA GLU A 119 -14.64 4.00 -12.95
C GLU A 119 -13.12 4.05 -12.76
N TRP A 120 -12.39 4.61 -13.75
CA TRP A 120 -10.95 4.83 -13.61
C TRP A 120 -10.66 6.01 -12.68
N VAL A 121 -11.33 7.15 -12.84
CA VAL A 121 -11.14 8.32 -11.96
C VAL A 121 -11.36 7.94 -10.49
N ASP A 122 -12.39 7.15 -10.20
CA ASP A 122 -12.71 6.68 -8.86
C ASP A 122 -11.75 5.60 -8.35
N SER A 123 -10.90 5.00 -9.19
CA SER A 123 -9.82 4.10 -8.75
C SER A 123 -8.52 4.82 -8.41
N GLU A 124 -8.35 6.07 -8.84
CA GLU A 124 -7.10 6.80 -8.67
C GLU A 124 -7.11 7.73 -7.45
N ALA A 125 -5.91 8.06 -6.95
CA ALA A 125 -5.71 9.06 -5.89
C ALA A 125 -5.39 10.47 -6.44
N GLY A 126 -5.66 10.66 -7.74
CA GLY A 126 -5.30 11.84 -8.51
C GLY A 126 -4.83 11.44 -9.91
N PHE A 127 -4.92 12.35 -10.87
CA PHE A 127 -4.42 12.15 -12.22
C PHE A 127 -3.98 13.46 -12.86
N ARG A 128 -3.20 13.34 -13.93
CA ARG A 128 -2.78 14.40 -14.84
C ARG A 128 -3.11 13.99 -16.26
N VAL A 129 -3.81 14.85 -16.99
CA VAL A 129 -4.07 14.65 -18.42
C VAL A 129 -2.79 14.93 -19.22
N LEU A 130 -2.40 14.00 -20.08
CA LEU A 130 -1.26 14.16 -21.00
C LEU A 130 -1.73 14.59 -22.39
N LYS A 131 -2.86 14.05 -22.86
CA LYS A 131 -3.48 14.37 -24.15
C LYS A 131 -5.00 14.20 -24.05
N ASP A 132 -5.77 15.18 -24.50
CA ASP A 132 -7.24 15.10 -24.53
C ASP A 132 -7.84 16.10 -25.52
N ASP A 133 -7.76 15.78 -26.80
CA ASP A 133 -8.20 16.69 -27.88
C ASP A 133 -9.73 16.84 -27.90
N LYS A 134 -10.45 15.84 -27.37
CA LYS A 134 -11.92 15.80 -27.31
C LYS A 134 -12.50 16.37 -26.01
N GLY A 135 -11.65 16.69 -25.03
CA GLY A 135 -12.07 17.25 -23.74
C GLY A 135 -12.81 16.26 -22.84
N LEU A 136 -12.55 14.95 -22.99
CA LEU A 136 -13.17 13.87 -22.21
C LEU A 136 -12.92 14.00 -20.71
N PHE A 137 -11.75 14.51 -20.30
CA PHE A 137 -11.41 14.67 -18.89
C PHE A 137 -11.93 15.97 -18.25
N LYS A 138 -12.51 16.91 -19.02
CA LYS A 138 -12.94 18.24 -18.51
C LYS A 138 -13.99 18.16 -17.39
N ALA A 139 -14.82 17.12 -17.40
CA ALA A 139 -15.87 16.93 -16.39
C ALA A 139 -15.37 16.30 -15.09
N TYR A 140 -14.15 15.75 -15.07
CA TYR A 140 -13.64 14.96 -13.96
C TYR A 140 -12.64 15.75 -13.12
N GLN A 141 -12.73 15.57 -11.80
CA GLN A 141 -11.81 16.18 -10.85
C GLN A 141 -10.92 15.10 -10.21
N PRO A 142 -9.61 15.32 -10.09
CA PRO A 142 -8.73 14.39 -9.40
C PRO A 142 -9.14 14.20 -7.93
N ASN A 143 -9.21 12.95 -7.47
CA ASN A 143 -9.51 12.63 -6.07
C ASN A 143 -8.23 12.56 -5.21
N TYR A 144 -7.62 13.72 -4.94
CA TYR A 144 -6.45 13.81 -4.06
C TYR A 144 -6.72 13.41 -2.60
N LYS A 145 -7.99 13.20 -2.24
CA LYS A 145 -8.44 12.92 -0.87
C LYS A 145 -8.52 11.44 -0.54
N ARG A 146 -8.26 10.53 -1.50
CA ARG A 146 -8.40 9.07 -1.34
C ARG A 146 -7.70 8.50 -0.11
N TYR A 147 -6.53 9.05 0.24
CA TYR A 147 -5.72 8.60 1.39
C TYR A 147 -5.66 9.65 2.50
N TRP A 148 -6.64 10.55 2.56
CA TRP A 148 -6.75 11.52 3.63
C TRP A 148 -7.34 10.86 4.87
N ILE A 149 -6.76 11.16 6.02
CA ILE A 149 -7.28 10.81 7.34
C ILE A 149 -7.77 12.10 7.98
N CYS A 150 -9.00 12.05 8.48
CA CYS A 150 -9.57 13.07 9.34
C CYS A 150 -9.41 12.67 10.82
N PRO A 151 -9.54 13.62 11.76
CA PRO A 151 -9.73 13.30 13.16
C PRO A 151 -10.89 12.30 13.33
N PRO A 152 -10.75 11.29 14.21
CA PRO A 152 -11.81 10.31 14.44
C PRO A 152 -12.97 10.93 15.23
N THR A 153 -14.13 10.33 15.07
CA THR A 153 -15.22 10.40 16.04
C THR A 153 -14.95 9.46 17.22
N GLU A 154 -15.65 9.67 18.34
CA GLU A 154 -15.56 8.79 19.51
C GLU A 154 -15.97 7.34 19.19
N GLU A 155 -17.00 7.16 18.36
CA GLU A 155 -17.49 5.85 17.92
C GLU A 155 -16.45 5.09 17.08
N GLU A 156 -15.81 5.77 16.12
CA GLU A 156 -14.74 5.17 15.31
C GLU A 156 -13.54 4.76 16.18
N PHE A 157 -13.18 5.60 17.15
CA PHE A 157 -12.11 5.30 18.12
C PHE A 157 -12.45 4.10 18.99
N ALA A 158 -13.66 4.05 19.56
CA ALA A 158 -14.13 2.93 20.38
C ALA A 158 -14.16 1.62 19.57
N THR A 159 -14.61 1.68 18.31
CA THR A 159 -14.61 0.52 17.39
C THR A 159 -13.20 0.01 17.13
N SER A 160 -12.24 0.91 16.88
CA SER A 160 -10.82 0.56 16.70
C SER A 160 -10.21 -0.10 17.93
N CYS A 161 -10.50 0.44 19.12
CA CYS A 161 -10.06 -0.15 20.38
C CYS A 161 -10.63 -1.55 20.59
N ASN A 162 -11.93 -1.73 20.33
CA ASN A 162 -12.58 -3.04 20.45
C ASN A 162 -11.99 -4.05 19.45
N GLU A 163 -11.80 -3.67 18.19
CA GLU A 163 -11.23 -4.55 17.16
C GLU A 163 -9.81 -5.02 17.55
N PHE A 164 -8.96 -4.09 18.00
CA PHE A 164 -7.62 -4.41 18.47
C PHE A 164 -7.64 -5.45 19.59
N TRP A 165 -8.39 -5.18 20.67
CA TRP A 165 -8.42 -6.06 21.83
C TRP A 165 -9.08 -7.40 21.50
N TRP A 166 -10.16 -7.40 20.73
CA TRP A 166 -10.86 -8.61 20.31
C TRP A 166 -9.96 -9.53 19.49
N VAL A 167 -9.31 -9.00 18.45
CA VAL A 167 -8.46 -9.79 17.55
C VAL A 167 -7.14 -10.20 18.22
N SER A 168 -6.67 -9.47 19.23
CA SER A 168 -5.54 -9.92 20.06
C SER A 168 -5.76 -11.33 20.64
N THR A 169 -7.02 -11.70 20.94
CA THR A 169 -7.35 -13.06 21.40
C THR A 169 -7.08 -14.14 20.35
N TYR A 170 -7.17 -13.79 19.07
CA TYR A 170 -6.90 -14.71 17.96
C TYR A 170 -5.40 -14.93 17.82
N VAL A 171 -4.60 -13.89 18.04
CA VAL A 171 -3.14 -13.99 18.09
C VAL A 171 -2.71 -14.90 19.24
N VAL A 172 -3.23 -14.68 20.46
CA VAL A 172 -2.98 -15.53 21.64
C VAL A 172 -3.32 -17.00 21.34
N LYS A 173 -4.52 -17.25 20.78
CA LYS A 173 -4.98 -18.59 20.39
C LYS A 173 -4.04 -19.24 19.36
N GLY A 174 -3.58 -18.47 18.37
CA GLY A 174 -2.67 -18.94 17.33
C GLY A 174 -1.29 -19.32 17.89
N ILE A 175 -0.72 -18.45 18.73
CA ILE A 175 0.55 -18.71 19.44
C ILE A 175 0.43 -19.99 20.28
N ARG A 176 -0.64 -20.14 21.09
CA ARG A 176 -0.83 -21.34 21.93
C ARG A 176 -0.97 -22.63 21.16
N ARG A 177 -1.44 -22.57 19.92
CA ARG A 177 -1.58 -23.71 19.03
C ARG A 177 -0.34 -23.92 18.15
N ASN A 178 0.73 -23.16 18.36
CA ASN A 178 1.93 -23.16 17.55
C ASN A 178 1.64 -22.88 16.05
N GLN A 179 0.67 -21.99 15.78
CA GLN A 179 0.21 -21.61 14.44
C GLN A 179 0.81 -20.27 14.04
N LEU A 180 2.12 -20.25 13.76
CA LEU A 180 2.89 -19.04 13.47
C LEU A 180 2.24 -18.15 12.40
N ILE A 181 1.94 -18.71 11.22
CA ILE A 181 1.37 -17.95 10.08
C ILE A 181 0.01 -17.34 10.45
N TYR A 182 -0.87 -18.11 11.10
CA TYR A 182 -2.19 -17.63 11.52
C TYR A 182 -2.06 -16.46 12.51
N ALA A 183 -1.19 -16.59 13.52
CA ALA A 183 -1.01 -15.55 14.51
C ALA A 183 -0.34 -14.29 13.91
N THR A 184 0.63 -14.45 13.01
CA THR A 184 1.27 -13.35 12.28
C THR A 184 0.27 -12.58 11.43
N ASP A 185 -0.60 -13.28 10.68
CA ASP A 185 -1.63 -12.67 9.85
C ASP A 185 -2.57 -11.77 10.67
N HIS A 186 -3.03 -12.25 11.83
CA HIS A 186 -3.90 -11.45 12.71
C HIS A 186 -3.15 -10.32 13.42
N LEU A 187 -1.89 -10.53 13.83
CA LEU A 187 -1.11 -9.50 14.50
C LEU A 187 -0.75 -8.35 13.55
N TYR A 188 -0.21 -8.66 12.37
CA TYR A 188 0.18 -7.63 11.39
C TYR A 188 -1.02 -7.07 10.63
N GLY A 189 -1.90 -7.95 10.15
CA GLY A 189 -3.01 -7.61 9.27
C GLY A 189 -4.16 -6.90 9.97
N ILE A 190 -4.29 -7.02 11.29
CA ILE A 190 -5.36 -6.38 12.06
C ILE A 190 -4.79 -5.56 13.22
N CYS A 191 -4.20 -6.18 14.23
CA CYS A 191 -3.83 -5.46 15.46
C CYS A 191 -2.85 -4.29 15.20
N GLN A 192 -1.80 -4.51 14.41
CA GLN A 192 -0.86 -3.45 14.06
C GLN A 192 -1.44 -2.44 13.08
N GLN A 193 -2.45 -2.80 12.28
CA GLN A 193 -3.18 -1.82 11.47
C GLN A 193 -4.01 -0.88 12.35
N GLU A 194 -4.62 -1.38 13.43
CA GLU A 194 -5.32 -0.52 14.40
C GLU A 194 -4.34 0.39 15.16
N VAL A 195 -3.11 -0.06 15.45
CA VAL A 195 -2.03 0.82 15.95
C VAL A 195 -1.71 1.94 14.95
N LEU A 196 -1.48 1.60 13.68
CA LEU A 196 -1.19 2.59 12.63
C LEU A 196 -2.34 3.58 12.45
N LYS A 197 -3.58 3.12 12.59
CA LYS A 197 -4.79 3.94 12.53
C LYS A 197 -4.84 4.95 13.68
N VAL A 198 -4.60 4.52 14.92
CA VAL A 198 -4.52 5.43 16.10
C VAL A 198 -3.40 6.45 15.93
N LEU A 199 -2.22 6.03 15.44
CA LEU A 199 -1.12 6.96 15.15
C LEU A 199 -1.49 7.97 14.05
N ALA A 200 -2.17 7.55 12.99
CA ALA A 200 -2.67 8.44 11.94
C ALA A 200 -3.69 9.44 12.48
N TRP A 201 -4.59 9.01 13.36
CA TRP A 201 -5.54 9.88 14.03
C TRP A 201 -4.88 10.88 14.97
N GLN A 202 -3.80 10.52 15.65
CA GLN A 202 -3.03 11.49 16.43
C GLN A 202 -2.50 12.63 15.54
N VAL A 203 -1.91 12.29 14.39
CA VAL A 203 -1.43 13.27 13.41
C VAL A 203 -2.58 14.14 12.90
N ALA A 204 -3.70 13.52 12.52
CA ALA A 204 -4.86 14.26 12.03
C ALA A 204 -5.46 15.17 13.10
N SER A 205 -5.44 14.75 14.37
CA SER A 205 -5.91 15.57 15.49
C SER A 205 -5.00 16.78 15.77
N ASP A 206 -3.70 16.71 15.42
CA ASP A 206 -2.79 17.86 15.51
C ASP A 206 -2.90 18.83 14.32
N ARG A 207 -3.15 18.29 13.12
CA ARG A 207 -2.95 19.02 11.86
C ARG A 207 -4.22 19.25 11.06
N GLY A 208 -5.35 18.70 11.51
CA GLY A 208 -6.54 18.55 10.69
C GLY A 208 -6.39 17.44 9.66
N ILE A 209 -7.09 17.56 8.54
CA ILE A 209 -7.12 16.52 7.51
C ILE A 209 -5.75 16.42 6.81
N VAL A 210 -5.17 15.22 6.78
CA VAL A 210 -3.84 14.98 6.21
C VAL A 210 -3.79 13.72 5.35
N GLY A 211 -3.02 13.75 4.26
CA GLY A 211 -2.79 12.58 3.42
C GLY A 211 -1.63 11.72 3.94
N ILE A 212 -1.93 10.54 4.48
CA ILE A 212 -0.92 9.58 5.00
C ILE A 212 -0.36 8.63 3.93
N GLY A 213 -0.95 8.66 2.73
CA GLY A 213 -0.59 7.80 1.60
C GLY A 213 -1.10 6.36 1.74
N LYS A 214 -1.08 5.63 0.62
CA LYS A 214 -1.42 4.21 0.58
C LYS A 214 -0.59 3.43 1.61
N ASN A 215 -1.24 2.58 2.40
CA ASN A 215 -0.63 1.76 3.44
C ASN A 215 0.25 2.55 4.42
N TYR A 216 -0.17 3.75 4.82
CA TYR A 216 0.53 4.59 5.81
C TYR A 216 1.96 4.99 5.42
N LYS A 217 2.35 4.89 4.15
CA LYS A 217 3.75 5.10 3.71
C LYS A 217 4.34 6.47 4.04
N TYR A 218 3.52 7.47 4.34
CA TYR A 218 3.96 8.81 4.76
C TYR A 218 3.66 9.12 6.24
N LEU A 219 3.05 8.20 6.99
CA LEU A 219 2.63 8.43 8.38
C LEU A 219 3.81 8.87 9.27
N PHE A 220 4.91 8.13 9.23
CA PHE A 220 6.06 8.37 10.11
C PHE A 220 6.82 9.66 9.80
N GLN A 221 6.62 10.27 8.63
CA GLN A 221 7.16 11.59 8.30
C GLN A 221 6.53 12.72 9.15
N TYR A 222 5.35 12.47 9.72
CA TYR A 222 4.66 13.42 10.59
C TYR A 222 4.92 13.19 12.08
N LEU A 223 5.56 12.08 12.45
CA LEU A 223 5.77 11.64 13.82
C LEU A 223 7.25 11.77 14.21
N PRO A 224 7.58 11.84 15.52
CA PRO A 224 8.96 11.76 15.96
C PRO A 224 9.62 10.45 15.51
N THR A 225 10.89 10.50 15.10
CA THR A 225 11.66 9.35 14.58
C THR A 225 11.63 8.13 15.51
N GLU A 226 11.58 8.35 16.83
CA GLU A 226 11.48 7.25 17.81
C GLU A 226 10.20 6.43 17.68
N LYS A 227 9.09 7.00 17.18
CA LYS A 227 7.85 6.24 16.94
C LYS A 227 8.01 5.23 15.82
N GLU A 228 8.68 5.59 14.72
CA GLU A 228 8.95 4.69 13.61
C GLU A 228 9.84 3.53 14.06
N LYS A 229 10.88 3.83 14.83
CA LYS A 229 11.76 2.81 15.42
C LYS A 229 11.00 1.89 16.37
N LYS A 230 10.16 2.45 17.25
CA LYS A 230 9.34 1.66 18.18
C LYS A 230 8.38 0.73 17.42
N PHE A 231 7.70 1.23 16.39
CA PHE A 231 6.80 0.41 15.57
C PHE A 231 7.56 -0.66 14.78
N SER A 232 8.72 -0.33 14.19
CA SER A 232 9.54 -1.28 13.44
C SER A 232 10.00 -2.46 14.29
N ASN A 233 10.32 -2.22 15.56
CA ASN A 233 10.69 -3.28 16.51
C ASN A 233 9.52 -4.24 16.84
N LEU A 234 8.27 -3.88 16.51
CA LEU A 234 7.12 -4.76 16.65
C LEU A 234 7.01 -5.76 15.50
N LEU A 235 7.82 -5.66 14.44
CA LEU A 235 7.67 -6.47 13.23
C LEU A 235 8.52 -7.76 13.22
N ASP A 236 9.08 -8.17 14.36
CA ASP A 236 9.82 -9.43 14.48
C ASP A 236 8.85 -10.61 14.70
N PHE A 237 8.52 -11.29 13.59
CA PHE A 237 7.62 -12.46 13.56
C PHE A 237 8.37 -13.75 13.18
N SER A 238 9.69 -13.78 13.38
CA SER A 238 10.55 -14.86 12.89
C SER A 238 10.35 -16.21 13.59
N SER A 239 9.73 -16.21 14.78
CA SER A 239 9.37 -17.42 15.54
C SER A 239 8.15 -17.16 16.42
N VAL A 240 7.60 -18.20 17.04
CA VAL A 240 6.46 -18.06 17.98
C VAL A 240 6.87 -17.29 19.24
N GLU A 241 8.10 -17.47 19.71
CA GLU A 241 8.65 -16.72 20.85
C GLU A 241 8.78 -15.23 20.51
N LYS A 242 9.31 -14.91 19.33
CA LYS A 242 9.41 -13.52 18.83
C LYS A 242 8.04 -12.89 18.61
N LEU A 243 7.10 -13.65 18.05
CA LEU A 243 5.72 -13.22 17.86
C LEU A 243 5.02 -12.94 19.20
N THR A 244 5.28 -13.74 20.23
CA THR A 244 4.76 -13.53 21.59
C THR A 244 5.29 -12.21 22.18
N GLN A 245 6.60 -11.98 22.08
CA GLN A 245 7.23 -10.72 22.50
C GLN A 245 6.65 -9.52 21.74
N SER A 246 6.47 -9.67 20.42
CA SER A 246 5.87 -8.65 19.58
C SER A 246 4.41 -8.36 19.96
N LEU A 247 3.61 -9.39 20.24
CA LEU A 247 2.22 -9.21 20.68
C LEU A 247 2.17 -8.37 21.96
N PHE A 248 2.94 -8.73 23.00
CA PHE A 248 2.97 -7.97 24.25
C PHE A 248 3.43 -6.53 24.04
N ALA A 249 4.50 -6.33 23.27
CA ALA A 249 4.99 -4.99 22.94
C ALA A 249 3.95 -4.17 22.17
N THR A 250 3.21 -4.81 21.26
CA THR A 250 2.14 -4.19 20.47
C THR A 250 0.96 -3.81 21.38
N MET A 251 0.54 -4.67 22.31
CA MET A 251 -0.54 -4.38 23.27
C MET A 251 -0.18 -3.20 24.17
N GLN A 252 1.04 -3.17 24.71
CA GLN A 252 1.53 -2.05 25.53
C GLN A 252 1.61 -0.75 24.71
N PHE A 253 2.08 -0.83 23.46
CA PHE A 253 2.17 0.34 22.60
C PHE A 253 0.78 0.87 22.23
N PHE A 254 -0.14 0.01 21.81
CA PHE A 254 -1.52 0.39 21.52
C PHE A 254 -2.19 1.02 22.74
N HIS A 255 -2.05 0.41 23.93
CA HIS A 255 -2.61 0.94 25.17
C HIS A 255 -2.14 2.37 25.46
N GLN A 256 -0.84 2.64 25.31
CA GLN A 256 -0.26 3.97 25.50
C GLN A 256 -0.79 4.98 24.48
N GLU A 257 -0.80 4.62 23.20
CA GLU A 257 -1.16 5.54 22.11
C GLU A 257 -2.67 5.82 22.05
N ALA A 258 -3.51 4.81 22.31
CA ALA A 258 -4.95 4.95 22.39
C ALA A 258 -5.36 5.82 23.58
N LYS A 259 -4.76 5.60 24.76
CA LYS A 259 -4.98 6.43 25.95
C LYS A 259 -4.58 7.89 25.69
N SER A 260 -3.44 8.12 25.05
CA SER A 260 -2.96 9.47 24.71
C SER A 260 -3.93 10.19 23.76
N LEU A 261 -4.41 9.49 22.72
CA LEU A 261 -5.39 10.03 21.78
C LEU A 261 -6.73 10.33 22.46
N ALA A 262 -7.24 9.42 23.29
CA ALA A 262 -8.48 9.61 24.02
C ALA A 262 -8.44 10.84 24.93
N GLN A 263 -7.36 11.00 25.71
CA GLN A 263 -7.14 12.17 26.56
C GLN A 263 -7.11 13.47 25.76
N LYS A 264 -6.46 13.45 24.60
CA LYS A 264 -6.36 14.62 23.71
C LYS A 264 -7.70 15.01 23.11
N MET A 265 -8.51 14.02 22.72
CA MET A 265 -9.79 14.23 22.05
C MET A 265 -10.97 14.36 23.02
N GLY A 266 -10.78 14.05 24.30
CA GLY A 266 -11.84 14.02 25.30
C GLY A 266 -12.76 12.80 25.16
N PHE A 267 -12.27 11.70 24.58
CA PHE A 267 -13.03 10.46 24.41
C PHE A 267 -12.88 9.54 25.62
N ASP A 268 -13.86 8.67 25.81
CA ASP A 268 -13.74 7.56 26.76
C ASP A 268 -12.79 6.48 26.23
N TYR A 269 -11.96 5.94 27.11
CA TYR A 269 -11.06 4.82 26.82
C TYR A 269 -11.13 3.82 27.95
N ASP A 270 -11.68 2.64 27.64
CA ASP A 270 -11.84 1.55 28.61
C ASP A 270 -10.49 0.94 28.98
N LYS A 271 -9.86 1.56 29.98
CA LYS A 271 -8.57 1.13 30.54
C LYS A 271 -8.69 -0.24 31.21
N GLU A 272 -9.83 -0.56 31.82
CA GLU A 272 -10.02 -1.83 32.51
C GLU A 272 -10.04 -3.00 31.54
N VAL A 273 -10.71 -2.86 30.39
CA VAL A 273 -10.68 -3.88 29.33
C VAL A 273 -9.26 -4.05 28.81
N ALA A 274 -8.53 -2.97 28.55
CA ALA A 274 -7.15 -3.06 28.10
C ALA A 274 -6.25 -3.84 29.08
N GLU A 275 -6.34 -3.53 30.38
CA GLU A 275 -5.55 -4.19 31.43
C GLU A 275 -5.93 -5.68 31.54
N LYS A 276 -7.22 -6.01 31.59
CA LYS A 276 -7.71 -7.40 31.60
C LYS A 276 -7.26 -8.20 30.37
N MET A 277 -7.18 -7.56 29.21
CA MET A 277 -6.76 -8.21 27.98
C MET A 277 -5.26 -8.47 27.94
N ILE A 278 -4.44 -7.55 28.46
CA ILE A 278 -3.00 -7.76 28.65
C ILE A 278 -2.76 -8.92 29.62
N GLU A 279 -3.40 -8.90 30.79
CA GLU A 279 -3.32 -9.98 31.78
C GLU A 279 -3.76 -11.33 31.17
N TYR A 280 -4.87 -11.35 30.42
CA TYR A 280 -5.32 -12.53 29.70
C TYR A 280 -4.24 -13.08 28.76
N ALA A 281 -3.57 -12.23 27.99
CA ALA A 281 -2.54 -12.68 27.06
C ALA A 281 -1.30 -13.22 27.81
N GLU A 282 -0.88 -12.56 28.90
CA GLU A 282 0.23 -13.01 29.75
C GLU A 282 -0.07 -14.36 30.39
N GLU A 283 -1.21 -14.49 31.09
CA GLU A 283 -1.65 -15.75 31.68
C GLU A 283 -1.70 -16.86 30.64
N ARG A 284 -2.25 -16.54 29.46
CA ARG A 284 -2.41 -17.50 28.36
C ARG A 284 -1.21 -17.62 27.48
N LEU A 285 -0.03 -17.07 27.75
CA LEU A 285 1.18 -17.31 26.94
C LEU A 285 2.43 -17.62 27.79
N GLU A 286 2.52 -17.11 29.02
CA GLU A 286 3.66 -17.34 29.92
C GLU A 286 3.54 -18.63 30.72
N THR A 287 2.32 -19.05 31.06
CA THR A 287 2.12 -20.33 31.77
C THR A 287 2.34 -21.48 30.79
N ASN A 288 3.52 -22.10 30.79
CA ASN A 288 3.84 -23.30 30.02
C ASN A 288 3.03 -24.55 30.45
N GLU A 289 1.74 -24.43 30.73
CA GLU A 289 0.86 -25.59 30.72
C GLU A 289 0.65 -25.98 29.25
N THR A 290 1.56 -26.83 28.78
CA THR A 290 1.28 -27.72 27.65
C THR A 290 -0.05 -28.39 27.92
N ILE A 291 -1.08 -28.04 27.15
CA ILE A 291 -2.30 -28.83 27.06
C ILE A 291 -1.87 -30.15 26.42
N THR A 292 -1.47 -31.11 27.24
CA THR A 292 -1.43 -32.52 26.87
C THR A 292 -2.83 -32.89 26.39
N LYS A 293 -2.94 -33.22 25.10
CA LYS A 293 -4.12 -33.86 24.52
C LYS A 293 -4.39 -35.21 25.18
#